data_AF-A0A171DFC3-F1
#
_entry.id   AF-A0A171DFC3-F1
#
_cell.length_a   1.000
_cell.length_b   1.000
_cell.length_c   1.000
_cell.angle_alpha   90.00
_cell.angle_beta   90.00
_cell.angle_gamma   90.00
#
_symmetry.space_group_name_H-M   'P 1'
#
loop_
_entity.id
_entity.type
_entity.pdbx_description
1 polymer ?
#
loop_
_entity_poly.entity_id
_entity_poly.type
_entity_poly.pdbx_seq_one_letter_code
_entity_poly.pdbx_strand_id
1 'polypeptide(L)'
;MGRGATGHAVTTTTAGEVVQAFVPDPLPPVPPLTWSPSLGALHDAALLACGRLDGVSVLVPELSLFLYAYLRREALLSSQIEGTQSSLSDLLVFELDE
;
A
#
# COMPACT_ATOMS: atom_id res chain seq x y z
N MET A 1 -12.51 12.25 -14.27
CA MET A 1 -12.03 10.85 -14.18
C MET A 1 -13.19 9.98 -13.74
N GLY A 2 -13.95 9.41 -14.67
CA GLY A 2 -15.05 8.49 -14.35
C GLY A 2 -14.52 7.08 -14.31
N ARG A 3 -13.94 6.66 -13.17
CA ARG A 3 -13.75 5.22 -12.92
C ARG A 3 -15.16 4.68 -12.74
N GLY A 4 -15.59 3.74 -13.60
CA GLY A 4 -16.89 3.08 -13.47
C GLY A 4 -17.04 2.39 -12.11
N ALA A 5 -18.19 1.78 -11.85
CA ALA A 5 -18.34 0.93 -10.67
C ALA A 5 -17.25 -0.16 -10.66
N THR A 6 -16.63 -0.41 -9.51
CA THR A 6 -15.56 -1.40 -9.31
C THR A 6 -16.05 -2.62 -8.52
N GLY A 7 -17.35 -2.88 -8.59
CA GLY A 7 -18.07 -3.81 -7.74
C GLY A 7 -19.51 -3.37 -7.50
N HIS A 8 -20.18 -4.09 -6.61
CA HIS A 8 -21.59 -3.88 -6.28
C HIS A 8 -21.85 -4.12 -4.79
N ALA A 9 -22.89 -3.47 -4.25
CA ALA A 9 -23.33 -3.72 -2.88
C ALA A 9 -24.31 -4.91 -2.84
N VAL A 10 -24.13 -5.80 -1.86
CA VAL A 10 -25.03 -6.92 -1.58
C VAL A 10 -25.53 -6.79 -0.15
N THR A 11 -26.86 -6.89 0.03
CA THR A 11 -27.43 -6.98 1.38
C THR A 11 -27.30 -8.41 1.87
N THR A 12 -26.63 -8.59 3.01
CA THR A 12 -26.40 -9.90 3.63
C THR A 12 -26.66 -9.81 5.14
N THR A 13 -26.65 -10.95 5.83
CA THR A 13 -26.82 -11.02 7.29
C THR A 13 -25.58 -11.64 7.92
N THR A 14 -25.00 -10.98 8.91
CA THR A 14 -23.91 -11.50 9.74
C THR A 14 -24.19 -11.23 11.20
N ALA A 15 -23.92 -12.18 12.09
CA ALA A 15 -24.21 -12.08 13.54
C ALA A 15 -25.67 -11.66 13.89
N GLY A 16 -26.64 -11.94 13.01
CA GLY A 16 -28.04 -11.53 13.19
C GLY A 16 -28.37 -10.10 12.74
N GLU A 17 -27.39 -9.36 12.22
CA GLU A 17 -27.56 -8.00 11.72
C GLU A 17 -27.58 -7.97 10.19
N VAL A 18 -28.49 -7.19 9.61
CA VAL A 18 -28.55 -6.94 8.17
C VAL A 18 -27.52 -5.86 7.82
N VAL A 19 -26.57 -6.20 6.96
CA VAL A 19 -25.48 -5.32 6.53
C VAL A 19 -25.46 -5.17 5.01
N GLN A 20 -24.95 -4.05 4.52
CA GLN A 20 -24.57 -3.90 3.11
C GLN A 20 -23.08 -4.14 2.96
N ALA A 21 -22.72 -5.24 2.30
CA ALA A 21 -21.34 -5.56 1.98
C ALA A 21 -21.01 -5.11 0.55
N PHE A 22 -19.83 -4.52 0.35
CA PHE A 22 -19.32 -4.23 -0.99
C PHE A 22 -18.57 -5.45 -1.53
N VAL A 23 -19.00 -5.94 -2.69
CA VAL A 23 -18.37 -7.05 -3.41
C VAL A 23 -17.62 -6.47 -4.62
N PRO A 24 -16.27 -6.49 -4.62
CA PRO A 24 -15.50 -5.99 -5.76
C PRO A 24 -15.70 -6.87 -6.99
N ASP A 25 -15.54 -6.29 -8.17
CA ASP A 25 -15.53 -7.07 -9.41
C ASP A 25 -14.35 -8.07 -9.42
N PRO A 26 -14.54 -9.30 -9.93
CA PRO A 26 -13.50 -10.30 -9.93
C PRO A 26 -12.31 -9.90 -10.81
N LEU A 27 -11.11 -10.31 -10.41
CA LEU A 27 -9.92 -10.21 -11.25
C LEU A 27 -9.77 -11.46 -12.13
N PRO A 28 -9.27 -11.33 -13.38
CA PRO A 28 -8.85 -10.07 -14.03
C PRO A 28 -10.05 -9.22 -14.51
N PRO A 29 -9.87 -7.90 -14.65
CA PRO A 29 -10.93 -7.02 -15.13
C PRO A 29 -11.35 -7.38 -16.57
N VAL A 30 -12.60 -7.09 -16.91
CA VAL A 30 -13.14 -7.24 -18.27
C VAL A 30 -13.63 -5.88 -18.77
N PRO A 31 -13.07 -5.33 -19.87
CA PRO A 31 -11.98 -5.89 -20.66
C PRO A 31 -10.64 -5.91 -19.89
N PRO A 32 -9.69 -6.78 -20.28
CA PRO A 32 -8.38 -6.84 -19.67
C PRO A 32 -7.64 -5.49 -19.71
N LEU A 33 -6.70 -5.31 -18.78
CA LEU A 33 -5.84 -4.13 -18.74
C LEU A 33 -5.07 -3.98 -20.06
N THR A 34 -5.21 -2.84 -20.72
CA THR A 34 -4.41 -2.51 -21.91
C THR A 34 -2.97 -2.21 -21.51
N TRP A 35 -2.04 -3.06 -21.93
CA TRP A 35 -0.61 -2.83 -21.76
C TRP A 35 -0.08 -1.88 -22.82
N SER A 36 -0.32 -0.58 -22.65
CA SER A 36 0.16 0.43 -23.60
C SER A 36 1.69 0.56 -23.54
N PRO A 37 2.33 1.06 -24.63
CA PRO A 37 3.77 1.37 -24.60
C PRO A 37 4.17 2.32 -23.46
N SER A 38 3.30 3.27 -23.11
CA SER A 38 3.53 4.18 -21.99
C SER A 38 3.47 3.48 -20.63
N LEU A 39 2.54 2.55 -20.44
CA LEU A 39 2.45 1.74 -19.21
C LEU A 39 3.65 0.80 -19.10
N GLY A 40 4.06 0.19 -20.22
CA GLY A 40 5.29 -0.61 -20.29
C GLY A 40 6.53 0.18 -19.88
N ALA A 41 6.72 1.39 -20.43
CA ALA A 41 7.86 2.23 -20.05
C ALA A 41 7.86 2.63 -18.56
N LEU A 42 6.67 2.92 -17.99
CA LEU A 42 6.53 3.18 -16.56
C LEU A 42 6.84 1.93 -15.71
N HIS A 43 6.40 0.76 -16.17
CA HIS A 43 6.68 -0.51 -15.50
C HIS A 43 8.19 -0.82 -15.50
N ASP A 44 8.86 -0.66 -16.64
CA ASP A 44 10.31 -0.87 -16.75
C ASP A 44 11.09 0.10 -15.84
N ALA A 45 10.67 1.36 -15.78
CA ALA A 45 11.26 2.35 -14.88
C ALA A 45 11.08 1.97 -13.41
N ALA A 46 9.89 1.48 -13.04
CA ALA A 46 9.62 0.99 -11.68
C ALA A 46 10.48 -0.24 -11.33
N LEU A 47 10.57 -1.22 -12.24
CA LEU A 47 11.43 -2.40 -12.07
C LEU A 47 12.89 -2.01 -11.88
N LEU A 48 13.40 -1.07 -12.69
CA LEU A 48 14.78 -0.58 -12.55
C LEU A 48 15.00 0.10 -11.18
N ALA A 49 14.04 0.89 -10.71
CA ALA A 49 14.13 1.53 -9.41
C ALA A 49 14.15 0.50 -8.27
N CYS A 50 13.30 -0.52 -8.34
CA CYS A 50 13.30 -1.65 -7.39
C CYS A 50 14.63 -2.41 -7.41
N GLY A 51 15.18 -2.72 -8.59
CA GLY A 51 16.48 -3.39 -8.71
C GLY A 51 17.64 -2.55 -8.16
N ARG A 52 17.59 -1.22 -8.32
CA ARG A 52 18.58 -0.32 -7.69
C ARG A 52 18.49 -0.32 -6.17
N LEU A 53 17.28 -0.33 -5.62
CA LEU A 53 17.06 -0.44 -4.17
C LEU A 53 17.62 -1.76 -3.63
N ASP A 54 17.31 -2.87 -4.30
CA ASP A 54 17.83 -4.19 -3.96
C ASP A 54 19.38 -4.22 -4.00
N GLY A 55 19.98 -3.71 -5.07
CA GLY A 55 21.43 -3.63 -5.20
C GLY A 55 22.11 -2.76 -4.13
N VAL A 56 21.54 -1.61 -3.79
CA VAL A 56 22.09 -0.72 -2.74
C VAL A 56 21.93 -1.32 -1.35
N SER A 57 20.90 -2.14 -1.11
CA SER A 57 20.66 -2.77 0.19
C SER A 57 21.83 -3.65 0.66
N VAL A 58 22.61 -4.22 -0.27
CA VAL A 58 23.81 -5.02 0.01
C VAL A 58 24.94 -4.19 0.63
N LEU A 59 24.94 -2.88 0.43
CA LEU A 59 25.96 -1.96 0.95
C LEU A 59 25.57 -1.36 2.31
N VAL A 60 24.38 -1.67 2.84
CA VAL A 60 23.89 -1.12 4.10
C VAL A 60 24.63 -1.80 5.27
N PRO A 61 25.38 -1.05 6.10
CA PRO A 61 26.20 -1.64 7.16
C PRO A 61 25.40 -2.36 8.24
N GLU A 62 24.22 -1.83 8.59
CA GLU A 62 23.31 -2.39 9.60
C GLU A 62 21.88 -2.42 9.05
N LEU A 63 21.58 -3.48 8.28
CA LEU A 63 20.27 -3.65 7.65
C LEU A 63 19.13 -3.72 8.67
N SER A 64 19.38 -4.28 9.85
CA SER A 64 18.40 -4.40 10.95
C SER A 64 17.90 -3.02 11.40
N LEU A 65 18.80 -2.07 11.65
CA LEU A 65 18.47 -0.69 12.05
C LEU A 65 17.79 0.08 10.92
N PHE A 66 18.24 -0.13 9.68
CA PHE A 66 17.61 0.47 8.51
C PHE A 66 16.15 0.02 8.36
N LEU A 67 15.88 -1.29 8.45
CA LEU A 67 14.53 -1.86 8.40
C LEU A 67 13.67 -1.39 9.57
N TYR A 68 14.23 -1.35 10.78
CA TYR A 68 13.54 -0.84 11.97
C TYR A 68 12.93 0.54 11.72
N ALA A 69 13.74 1.47 11.21
CA ALA A 69 13.31 2.85 10.96
C ALA A 69 12.34 2.97 9.77
N TYR A 70 12.58 2.23 8.68
CA TYR A 70 11.73 2.31 7.49
C TYR A 70 10.36 1.65 7.66
N LEU A 71 10.26 0.55 8.40
CA LEU A 71 8.97 -0.07 8.72
C LEU A 71 8.07 0.89 9.50
N ARG A 72 8.63 1.61 10.48
CA ARG A 72 7.91 2.63 11.27
C ARG A 72 7.47 3.81 10.44
N ARG A 73 8.36 4.28 9.58
CA ARG A 73 8.04 5.36 8.65
C ARG A 73 6.90 4.96 7.72
N GLU A 74 6.92 3.75 7.17
CA GLU A 74 5.85 3.25 6.29
C GLU A 74 4.54 3.08 7.03
N ALA A 75 4.57 2.47 8.23
CA ALA A 75 3.38 2.32 9.07
C ALA A 75 2.75 3.68 9.43
N LEU A 76 3.59 4.69 9.73
CA LEU A 76 3.15 6.06 9.99
C LEU A 76 2.48 6.68 8.76
N LEU A 77 3.14 6.63 7.59
CA LEU A 77 2.62 7.19 6.34
C LEU A 77 1.31 6.50 5.92
N SER A 78 1.24 5.18 6.10
CA SER A 78 0.04 4.38 5.86
C SER A 78 -1.07 4.74 6.85
N SER A 79 -0.76 4.98 8.12
CA SER A 79 -1.76 5.43 9.09
C SER A 79 -2.27 6.85 8.78
N GLN A 80 -1.43 7.71 8.21
CA GLN A 80 -1.82 9.07 7.81
C GLN A 80 -2.85 9.09 6.67
N ILE A 81 -2.83 8.13 5.75
CA ILE A 81 -3.86 8.04 4.70
C ILE A 81 -5.24 7.67 5.27
N GLU A 82 -5.28 7.07 6.46
CA GLU A 82 -6.51 6.73 7.20
C GLU A 82 -6.97 7.87 8.14
N GLY A 83 -6.24 8.99 8.19
CA GLY A 83 -6.57 10.17 8.99
C GLY A 83 -5.85 10.27 10.34
N THR A 84 -4.89 9.39 10.61
CA THR A 84 -4.09 9.42 11.84
C THR A 84 -3.08 10.56 11.81
N GLN A 85 -3.00 11.36 12.88
CA GLN A 85 -2.04 12.47 12.99
C GLN A 85 -0.95 12.16 14.02
N SER A 86 0.15 11.60 13.54
CA SER A 86 1.42 11.51 14.28
C SER A 86 2.60 11.78 13.34
N SER A 87 3.67 12.31 13.90
CA SER A 87 4.97 12.41 13.24
C SER A 87 5.86 11.21 13.58
N LEU A 88 6.92 11.02 12.79
CA LEU A 88 7.93 9.99 13.09
C LEU A 88 8.62 10.27 14.43
N SER A 89 8.80 11.54 14.77
CA SER A 89 9.35 11.96 16.05
C SER A 89 8.45 11.56 17.21
N ASP A 90 7.13 11.75 17.09
CA ASP A 90 6.17 11.36 18.14
C ASP A 90 6.21 9.84 18.38
N LEU A 91 6.26 9.06 17.29
CA LEU A 91 6.38 7.61 17.35
C LEU A 91 7.68 7.17 18.04
N LEU A 92 8.82 7.77 17.68
CA LEU A 92 10.11 7.42 18.27
C LEU A 92 10.22 7.84 19.73
N VAL A 93 9.62 8.96 20.13
CA VAL A 93 9.56 9.37 21.55
C VAL A 93 8.73 8.39 22.36
N PHE A 94 7.57 7.98 21.84
CA PHE A 94 6.73 6.98 22.49
C PHE A 94 7.47 5.65 22.72
N GLU A 95 8.19 5.15 21.72
CA GLU A 95 8.94 3.88 21.83
C GLU A 95 10.12 3.92 22.80
N LEU A 96 10.62 5.10 23.17
CA LEU A 96 11.68 5.25 24.17
C LEU A 96 11.14 5.17 25.61
N ASP A 97 9.86 5.46 25.79
CA ASP A 97 9.18 5.44 27.09
C ASP A 97 8.55 4.06 27.42
N GLU A 98 8.54 3.12 26.47
CA GLU A 98 8.24 1.68 26.67
C GLU A 98 9.48 0.86 27.07
#